data_AF-A0A3D2NEZ5-F1
#
_entry.id   AF-A0A3D2NEZ5-F1
#
_cell.length_a   1.000
_cell.length_b   1.000
_cell.length_c   1.000
_cell.angle_alpha   90.00
_cell.angle_beta   90.00
_cell.angle_gamma   90.00
#
_symmetry.space_group_name_H-M   'P 1'
#
loop_
_entity.id
_entity.type
_entity.pdbx_description
1 polymer ?
#
loop_
_entity_poly.entity_id
_entity_poly.type
_entity_poly.pdbx_seq_one_letter_code
_entity_poly.pdbx_strand_id
1 'polypeptide(L)'
;DPLDAETAATAADAARDAMVAAGVIETTTALRQEEYWADSVSDIPADAVRATALMPERVLRERGEDAAGMGWSWGELNSPHNNLTVVPADGLETVLGVTVSAEERAAYEDGAVVVLDAGYVTDDTITVGAWTERQWVFGGAPDNMPIDPATLVGDDGTVFEPEPAEDAAWERRLDAIVVDAPESGMTVALSPETAADLGLTAVDRYVFGQFAEPPTQDDMDRLYALADGASTDEYGVSSWVESGPSGAESWLIPLLIGVAVLVVGASAVALGLARFERRPDDATLAAVGGTGGLRRRIGFWQGLVIAGFGTLAGATAGILPPIGFWLQSQTAGQGPMDLADIPWWLLGTLVIALPLGIAAVNWLVPPRTPALTRRNVIA
;
A
#
# COMPACT_ATOMS: atom_id res chain seq x y z
N ASP A 1 19.06 -5.57 -21.79
CA ASP A 1 18.81 -6.95 -22.25
C ASP A 1 18.72 -7.87 -21.04
N PRO A 2 17.93 -8.93 -21.12
CA PRO A 2 17.90 -9.93 -20.06
C PRO A 2 19.31 -10.51 -19.85
N LEU A 3 19.65 -10.79 -18.59
CA LEU A 3 20.92 -11.38 -18.23
C LEU A 3 20.91 -12.86 -18.64
N ASP A 4 21.96 -13.32 -19.31
CA ASP A 4 22.17 -14.76 -19.46
C ASP A 4 22.38 -15.42 -18.08
N ALA A 5 22.22 -16.74 -18.02
CA ALA A 5 22.27 -17.48 -16.76
C ALA A 5 23.61 -17.33 -15.99
N GLU A 6 24.74 -17.19 -16.68
CA GLU A 6 26.06 -17.05 -16.05
C GLU A 6 26.22 -15.65 -15.44
N THR A 7 25.81 -14.62 -16.19
CA THR A 7 25.80 -13.23 -15.73
C THR A 7 24.82 -13.04 -14.58
N ALA A 8 23.62 -13.65 -14.66
CA ALA A 8 22.61 -13.61 -13.60
C ALA A 8 23.12 -14.25 -12.29
N ALA A 9 23.76 -15.42 -12.38
CA ALA A 9 24.35 -16.08 -11.21
C ALA A 9 25.47 -15.23 -10.58
N THR A 10 26.32 -14.63 -11.42
CA THR A 10 27.38 -13.72 -10.96
C THR A 10 26.80 -12.50 -10.24
N ALA A 11 25.72 -11.90 -10.78
CA ALA A 11 25.04 -10.77 -10.15
C ALA A 11 24.40 -11.16 -8.81
N ALA A 12 23.80 -12.34 -8.73
CA ALA A 12 23.19 -12.85 -7.50
C ALA A 12 24.23 -13.13 -6.41
N ASP A 13 25.39 -13.70 -6.75
CA ASP A 13 26.49 -13.88 -5.80
C ASP A 13 27.02 -12.53 -5.29
N ALA A 14 27.19 -11.54 -6.19
CA ALA A 14 27.60 -10.20 -5.79
C ALA A 14 26.58 -9.51 -4.86
N ALA A 15 25.28 -9.67 -5.14
CA ALA A 15 24.20 -9.17 -4.28
C ALA A 15 24.18 -9.86 -2.92
N ARG A 16 24.40 -11.19 -2.88
CA ARG A 16 24.50 -11.96 -1.62
C ARG A 16 25.68 -11.48 -0.78
N ASP A 17 26.84 -11.30 -1.40
CA ASP A 17 28.04 -10.77 -0.72
C ASP A 17 27.80 -9.38 -0.15
N ALA A 18 27.11 -8.51 -0.90
CA ALA A 18 26.71 -7.18 -0.43
C ALA A 18 25.76 -7.27 0.79
N MET A 19 24.78 -8.18 0.76
CA MET A 19 23.86 -8.42 1.89
C MET A 19 24.60 -8.91 3.14
N VAL A 20 25.45 -9.92 2.99
CA VAL A 20 26.24 -10.46 4.12
C VAL A 20 27.17 -9.39 4.68
N ALA A 21 27.82 -8.60 3.82
CA ALA A 21 28.65 -7.47 4.23
C ALA A 21 27.85 -6.34 4.91
N ALA A 22 26.54 -6.23 4.62
CA ALA A 22 25.61 -5.34 5.31
C ALA A 22 25.10 -5.90 6.65
N GLY A 23 25.41 -7.16 7.00
CA GLY A 23 25.02 -7.77 8.28
C GLY A 23 23.75 -8.62 8.23
N VAL A 24 23.30 -8.98 7.02
CA VAL A 24 22.28 -10.01 6.81
C VAL A 24 22.82 -11.38 7.28
N ILE A 25 22.00 -12.14 8.01
CA ILE A 25 22.40 -13.41 8.63
C ILE A 25 21.99 -14.64 7.83
N GLU A 26 20.93 -14.52 7.03
CA GLU A 26 20.41 -15.58 6.17
C GLU A 26 20.11 -14.99 4.81
N THR A 27 20.42 -15.74 3.76
CA THR A 27 20.17 -15.33 2.38
C THR A 27 19.66 -16.49 1.57
N THR A 28 18.75 -16.24 0.65
CA THR A 28 18.41 -17.21 -0.40
C THR A 28 18.24 -16.53 -1.74
N THR A 29 18.51 -17.26 -2.81
CA THR A 29 18.32 -16.76 -4.18
C THR A 29 17.05 -17.39 -4.74
N ALA A 30 16.17 -16.55 -5.26
CA ALA A 30 14.99 -16.97 -5.99
C ALA A 30 15.20 -16.79 -7.49
N LEU A 31 14.76 -17.78 -8.25
CA LEU A 31 14.90 -17.82 -9.70
C LEU A 31 13.56 -17.54 -10.37
N ARG A 32 13.65 -16.97 -11.57
CA ARG A 32 12.51 -16.52 -12.35
C ARG A 32 12.69 -16.91 -13.81
N GLN A 33 11.59 -17.16 -14.50
CA GLN A 33 11.63 -17.35 -15.94
C GLN A 33 11.99 -16.04 -16.62
N GLU A 34 12.87 -16.11 -17.61
CA GLU A 34 13.24 -14.97 -18.42
C GLU A 34 12.05 -14.52 -19.29
N GLU A 35 11.81 -13.22 -19.35
CA GLU A 35 10.77 -12.65 -20.20
C GLU A 35 11.38 -12.05 -21.45
N TYR A 36 10.82 -12.40 -22.60
CA TYR A 36 11.25 -11.87 -23.89
C TYR A 36 10.44 -10.63 -24.26
N TRP A 37 11.13 -9.63 -24.81
CA TRP A 37 10.54 -8.43 -25.40
C TRP A 37 11.13 -8.26 -26.79
N ALA A 38 10.30 -8.37 -27.82
CA ALA A 38 10.74 -8.32 -29.20
C ALA A 38 9.69 -7.69 -30.13
N ASP A 39 10.15 -6.92 -31.11
CA ASP A 39 9.29 -6.32 -32.14
C ASP A 39 8.90 -7.33 -33.24
N SER A 40 9.67 -8.43 -33.38
CA SER A 40 9.44 -9.47 -34.40
C SER A 40 9.49 -10.87 -33.80
N VAL A 41 8.61 -11.74 -34.28
CA VAL A 41 8.53 -13.17 -33.93
C VAL A 41 9.86 -13.89 -34.19
N SER A 42 10.64 -13.43 -35.18
CA SER A 42 11.95 -14.01 -35.51
C SER A 42 12.99 -13.87 -34.40
N ASP A 43 12.81 -12.89 -33.52
CA ASP A 43 13.80 -12.52 -32.51
C ASP A 43 13.58 -13.30 -31.20
N ILE A 44 12.47 -14.04 -31.12
CA ILE A 44 12.18 -14.95 -30.01
C ILE A 44 12.55 -16.38 -30.44
N PRO A 45 13.36 -17.10 -29.64
CA PRO A 45 13.66 -18.51 -29.89
C PRO A 45 12.38 -19.33 -30.07
N ALA A 46 12.38 -20.25 -31.04
CA ALA A 46 11.16 -21.00 -31.39
C ALA A 46 10.75 -22.02 -30.32
N ASP A 47 11.70 -22.43 -29.50
CA ASP A 47 11.59 -23.39 -28.41
C ASP A 47 11.49 -22.73 -27.03
N ALA A 48 11.55 -21.40 -26.95
CA ALA A 48 11.35 -20.68 -25.69
C ALA A 48 9.90 -20.80 -25.23
N VAL A 49 9.71 -21.22 -23.99
CA VAL A 49 8.42 -21.50 -23.35
C VAL A 49 8.42 -20.86 -21.97
N ARG A 50 7.28 -20.28 -21.59
CA ARG A 50 7.04 -19.77 -20.25
C ARG A 50 5.74 -20.31 -19.68
N ALA A 51 5.86 -20.78 -18.44
CA ALA A 51 4.76 -21.30 -17.65
C ALA A 51 4.19 -20.24 -16.70
N THR A 52 2.92 -20.38 -16.37
CA THR A 52 2.23 -19.57 -15.37
C THR A 52 1.24 -20.45 -14.61
N ALA A 53 1.03 -20.17 -13.33
CA ALA A 53 -0.14 -20.69 -12.63
C ALA A 53 -1.39 -20.01 -13.20
N LEU A 54 -2.42 -20.79 -13.52
CA LEU A 54 -3.65 -20.29 -14.12
C LEU A 54 -4.66 -19.88 -13.06
N MET A 55 -5.14 -18.66 -13.17
CA MET A 55 -6.27 -18.21 -12.36
C MET A 55 -7.55 -18.87 -12.87
N PRO A 56 -8.36 -19.52 -12.02
CA PRO A 56 -9.62 -20.09 -12.43
C PRO A 56 -10.55 -19.04 -13.05
N GLU A 57 -11.18 -19.34 -14.19
CA GLU A 57 -12.06 -18.39 -14.89
C GLU A 57 -13.18 -17.82 -14.01
N ARG A 58 -13.68 -18.61 -13.04
CA ARG A 58 -14.68 -18.13 -12.07
C ARG A 58 -14.16 -16.93 -11.28
N VAL A 59 -12.91 -16.98 -10.85
CA VAL A 59 -12.26 -15.94 -10.06
C VAL A 59 -11.92 -14.73 -10.93
N LEU A 60 -11.48 -14.96 -12.17
CA LEU A 60 -11.27 -13.88 -13.15
C LEU A 60 -12.55 -13.10 -13.44
N ARG A 61 -13.69 -13.80 -13.60
CA ARG A 61 -15.00 -13.15 -13.80
C ARG A 61 -15.46 -12.39 -12.56
N GLU A 62 -15.39 -13.02 -11.39
CA GLU A 62 -15.74 -12.38 -10.10
C GLU A 62 -14.91 -11.11 -9.87
N ARG A 63 -13.57 -11.18 -10.03
CA ARG A 63 -12.68 -10.01 -9.89
C ARG A 63 -12.90 -8.97 -11.01
N GLY A 64 -13.33 -9.41 -12.20
CA GLY A 64 -13.55 -8.56 -13.38
C GLY A 64 -14.81 -7.71 -13.28
N GLU A 65 -15.89 -8.24 -12.69
CA GLU A 65 -17.10 -7.47 -12.37
C GLU A 65 -16.81 -6.31 -11.40
N ASP A 66 -15.85 -6.50 -10.50
CA ASP A 66 -15.38 -5.47 -9.59
C ASP A 66 -14.30 -4.56 -10.22
N ALA A 67 -13.77 -4.90 -11.41
CA ALA A 67 -12.58 -4.27 -12.03
C ALA A 67 -12.79 -2.90 -12.70
N ALA A 68 -14.02 -2.38 -12.72
CA ALA A 68 -14.38 -1.23 -13.54
C ALA A 68 -13.70 0.08 -13.09
N GLY A 69 -12.78 0.60 -13.92
CA GLY A 69 -12.10 1.90 -13.72
C GLY A 69 -10.74 1.86 -13.00
N MET A 70 -10.06 0.71 -12.99
CA MET A 70 -8.82 0.48 -12.23
C MET A 70 -7.52 0.94 -12.93
N GLY A 71 -6.51 1.23 -12.10
CA GLY A 71 -5.10 1.19 -12.49
C GLY A 71 -4.47 -0.08 -11.93
N TRP A 72 -3.85 -0.87 -12.80
CA TRP A 72 -3.19 -2.13 -12.43
C TRP A 72 -1.75 -1.86 -12.01
N SER A 73 -1.34 -2.37 -10.84
CA SER A 73 0.04 -2.29 -10.34
C SER A 73 0.50 -3.70 -9.98
N TRP A 74 1.29 -4.31 -10.86
CA TRP A 74 1.90 -5.62 -10.64
C TRP A 74 3.38 -5.43 -10.33
N GLY A 75 3.85 -6.15 -9.31
CA GLY A 75 5.27 -6.36 -9.08
C GLY A 75 5.78 -7.53 -9.91
N GLU A 76 7.09 -7.73 -9.93
CA GLU A 76 7.68 -8.82 -10.72
C GLU A 76 7.23 -10.20 -10.20
N LEU A 77 7.13 -10.38 -8.88
CA LEU A 77 6.83 -11.65 -8.22
C LEU A 77 5.34 -12.06 -8.24
N ASN A 78 4.45 -11.13 -8.60
CA ASN A 78 3.00 -11.37 -8.77
C ASN A 78 2.49 -10.95 -10.15
N SER A 79 3.39 -10.89 -11.15
CA SER A 79 3.01 -10.66 -12.54
C SER A 79 2.04 -11.76 -13.01
N PRO A 80 0.87 -11.44 -13.57
CA PRO A 80 -0.11 -12.45 -13.98
C PRO A 80 0.43 -13.40 -15.08
N HIS A 81 1.41 -12.93 -15.85
CA HIS A 81 2.04 -13.68 -16.95
C HIS A 81 3.31 -14.44 -16.54
N ASN A 82 3.81 -14.22 -15.33
CA ASN A 82 5.01 -14.83 -14.76
C ASN A 82 4.86 -14.86 -13.24
N ASN A 83 3.97 -15.70 -12.71
CA ASN A 83 3.63 -15.73 -11.28
C ASN A 83 4.28 -16.91 -10.53
N LEU A 84 5.19 -17.63 -11.20
CA LEU A 84 5.94 -18.76 -10.65
C LEU A 84 7.33 -18.29 -10.22
N THR A 85 7.67 -18.49 -8.96
CA THR A 85 8.99 -18.18 -8.41
C THR A 85 9.64 -19.45 -7.90
N VAL A 86 10.86 -19.73 -8.37
CA VAL A 86 11.59 -20.93 -7.94
C VAL A 86 12.38 -20.59 -6.68
N VAL A 87 12.12 -21.30 -5.59
CA VAL A 87 12.72 -21.02 -4.28
C VAL A 87 13.29 -22.31 -3.70
N PRO A 88 14.59 -22.36 -3.34
CA PRO A 88 15.16 -23.48 -2.61
C PRO A 88 14.41 -23.74 -1.28
N ALA A 89 14.14 -25.01 -0.96
CA ALA A 89 13.34 -25.37 0.21
C ALA A 89 13.94 -24.85 1.54
N ASP A 90 15.26 -24.77 1.65
CA ASP A 90 15.98 -24.19 2.80
C ASP A 90 15.83 -22.68 2.93
N GLY A 91 15.58 -21.96 1.84
CA GLY A 91 15.30 -20.53 1.84
C GLY A 91 13.82 -20.15 1.86
N LEU A 92 12.91 -21.14 1.87
CA LEU A 92 11.47 -20.89 1.72
C LEU A 92 10.92 -19.94 2.78
N GLU A 93 11.26 -20.16 4.05
CA GLU A 93 10.82 -19.30 5.16
C GLU A 93 11.44 -17.89 5.08
N THR A 94 12.69 -17.77 4.59
CA THR A 94 13.37 -16.48 4.39
C THR A 94 12.64 -15.64 3.33
N VAL A 95 12.13 -16.24 2.26
CA VAL A 95 11.38 -15.53 1.21
C VAL A 95 9.94 -15.22 1.67
N LEU A 96 9.28 -16.18 2.30
CA LEU A 96 7.87 -16.03 2.69
C LEU A 96 7.68 -15.11 3.89
N GLY A 97 8.69 -14.98 4.76
CA GLY A 97 8.58 -14.25 6.02
C GLY A 97 7.68 -14.95 7.06
N VAL A 98 7.26 -16.18 6.81
CA VAL A 98 6.45 -17.02 7.69
C VAL A 98 7.04 -18.42 7.80
N THR A 99 6.80 -19.07 8.93
CA THR A 99 7.26 -20.44 9.17
C THR A 99 6.35 -21.45 8.48
N VAL A 100 6.97 -22.47 7.87
CA VAL A 100 6.27 -23.57 7.20
C VAL A 100 6.43 -24.83 8.06
N SER A 101 5.36 -25.62 8.22
CA SER A 101 5.46 -26.85 9.01
C SER A 101 6.39 -27.88 8.35
N ALA A 102 6.94 -28.80 9.14
CA ALA A 102 7.80 -29.86 8.60
C ALA A 102 7.09 -30.76 7.58
N GLU A 103 5.76 -30.91 7.70
CA GLU A 103 4.93 -31.68 6.76
C GLU A 103 4.77 -30.93 5.44
N GLU A 104 4.41 -29.65 5.49
CA GLU A 104 4.29 -28.79 4.30
C GLU A 104 5.64 -28.66 3.58
N ARG A 105 6.73 -28.51 4.32
CA ARG A 105 8.08 -28.47 3.74
C ARG A 105 8.43 -29.78 3.03
N ALA A 106 8.13 -30.93 3.62
CA ALA A 106 8.36 -32.21 2.98
C ALA A 106 7.50 -32.36 1.71
N ALA A 107 6.23 -31.95 1.75
CA ALA A 107 5.36 -31.94 0.58
C ALA A 107 5.91 -31.01 -0.53
N TYR A 108 6.46 -29.85 -0.18
CA TYR A 108 7.09 -28.92 -1.11
C TYR A 108 8.34 -29.52 -1.78
N GLU A 109 9.19 -30.20 -1.00
CA GLU A 109 10.34 -30.94 -1.51
C GLU A 109 9.92 -32.11 -2.42
N ASP A 110 8.74 -32.70 -2.18
CA ASP A 110 8.16 -33.80 -2.98
C ASP A 110 7.36 -33.35 -4.22
N GLY A 111 7.25 -32.04 -4.48
CA GLY A 111 6.64 -31.51 -5.70
C GLY A 111 5.35 -30.68 -5.52
N ALA A 112 4.87 -30.51 -4.29
CA ALA A 112 3.81 -29.55 -4.01
C ALA A 112 4.32 -28.11 -4.14
N VAL A 113 3.41 -27.16 -4.35
CA VAL A 113 3.74 -25.74 -4.52
C VAL A 113 3.12 -24.92 -3.40
N VAL A 114 3.83 -23.88 -2.96
CA VAL A 114 3.28 -22.92 -2.00
C VAL A 114 2.53 -21.83 -2.74
N VAL A 115 1.28 -21.59 -2.34
CA VAL A 115 0.37 -20.63 -2.96
C VAL A 115 -0.03 -19.58 -1.93
N LEU A 116 0.21 -18.31 -2.26
CA LEU A 116 -0.05 -17.17 -1.38
C LEU A 116 -1.34 -16.42 -1.75
N ASP A 117 -1.82 -16.57 -2.99
CA ASP A 117 -3.17 -16.15 -3.41
C ASP A 117 -4.06 -17.38 -3.56
N ALA A 118 -4.90 -17.63 -2.55
CA ALA A 118 -5.84 -18.75 -2.53
C ALA A 118 -6.84 -18.75 -3.71
N GLY A 119 -6.99 -17.63 -4.43
CA GLY A 119 -7.79 -17.54 -5.66
C GLY A 119 -7.33 -18.50 -6.75
N TYR A 120 -6.05 -18.89 -6.78
CA TYR A 120 -5.52 -19.86 -7.73
C TYR A 120 -5.90 -21.32 -7.40
N VAL A 121 -6.30 -21.61 -6.17
CA VAL A 121 -6.52 -22.98 -5.71
C VAL A 121 -7.92 -23.48 -6.04
N THR A 122 -7.99 -24.69 -6.59
CA THR A 122 -9.21 -25.44 -6.84
C THR A 122 -8.99 -26.89 -6.43
N ASP A 123 -9.83 -27.41 -5.53
CA ASP A 123 -9.74 -28.78 -5.00
C ASP A 123 -8.34 -29.14 -4.48
N ASP A 124 -7.75 -28.25 -3.64
CA ASP A 124 -6.41 -28.39 -3.04
C ASP A 124 -5.26 -28.47 -4.06
N THR A 125 -5.50 -28.08 -5.31
CA THR A 125 -4.48 -28.05 -6.38
C THR A 125 -4.48 -26.71 -7.10
N ILE A 126 -3.38 -26.41 -7.80
CA ILE A 126 -3.35 -25.38 -8.84
C ILE A 126 -3.10 -26.00 -10.21
N THR A 127 -3.55 -25.30 -11.25
CA THR A 127 -3.18 -25.63 -12.64
C THR A 127 -2.02 -24.74 -13.07
N VAL A 128 -0.93 -25.35 -13.53
CA VAL A 128 0.18 -24.67 -14.19
C VAL A 128 0.15 -25.03 -15.66
N GLY A 129 0.15 -24.03 -16.53
CA GLY A 129 0.20 -24.20 -17.98
C GLY A 129 1.38 -23.48 -18.58
N ALA A 130 1.84 -23.92 -19.75
CA ALA A 130 2.92 -23.26 -20.46
C ALA A 130 2.59 -22.97 -21.92
N TRP A 131 3.02 -21.81 -22.38
CA TRP A 131 2.87 -21.31 -23.75
C TRP A 131 4.22 -20.90 -24.29
N THR A 132 4.36 -20.88 -25.61
CA THR A 132 5.58 -20.37 -26.24
C THR A 132 5.75 -18.88 -25.93
N GLU A 133 6.98 -18.41 -25.83
CA GLU A 133 7.27 -16.97 -25.65
C GLU A 133 6.70 -16.12 -26.79
N ARG A 134 6.55 -16.70 -27.98
CA ARG A 134 5.88 -16.05 -29.12
C ARG A 134 4.40 -15.79 -28.86
N GLN A 135 3.69 -16.72 -28.22
CA GLN A 135 2.29 -16.55 -27.85
C GLN A 135 2.14 -15.52 -26.71
N TRP A 136 3.13 -15.43 -25.82
CA TRP A 136 3.15 -14.41 -24.78
C TRP A 136 3.36 -13.00 -25.34
N VAL A 137 4.29 -12.82 -26.29
CA VAL A 137 4.65 -11.49 -26.82
C VAL A 137 3.68 -11.03 -27.92
N PHE A 138 3.23 -11.94 -28.79
CA PHE A 138 2.40 -11.61 -29.96
C PHE A 138 0.92 -12.00 -29.82
N GLY A 139 0.50 -12.47 -28.63
CA GLY A 139 -0.85 -12.92 -28.34
C GLY A 139 -1.05 -14.43 -28.56
N GLY A 140 -2.02 -14.99 -27.86
CA GLY A 140 -2.32 -16.43 -27.84
C GLY A 140 -2.02 -17.11 -26.51
N ALA A 141 -1.33 -16.45 -25.57
CA ALA A 141 -1.23 -16.90 -24.18
C ALA A 141 -2.37 -16.31 -23.32
N PRO A 142 -2.75 -16.96 -22.20
CA PRO A 142 -3.76 -16.43 -21.28
C PRO A 142 -3.23 -15.20 -20.55
N ASP A 143 -4.08 -14.21 -20.32
CA ASP A 143 -3.70 -13.00 -19.61
C ASP A 143 -3.69 -13.17 -18.09
N ASN A 144 -4.41 -14.16 -17.54
CA ASN A 144 -4.59 -14.31 -16.08
C ASN A 144 -5.09 -13.01 -15.43
N MET A 145 -5.76 -12.14 -16.19
CA MET A 145 -6.22 -10.84 -15.72
C MET A 145 -7.75 -10.81 -15.64
N PRO A 146 -8.31 -10.24 -14.57
CA PRO A 146 -9.73 -9.94 -14.55
C PRO A 146 -10.03 -8.87 -15.61
N ILE A 147 -10.87 -9.18 -16.59
CA ILE A 147 -11.31 -8.21 -17.61
C ILE A 147 -12.64 -7.62 -17.18
N ASP A 148 -12.73 -6.29 -17.10
CA ASP A 148 -14.01 -5.60 -16.92
C ASP A 148 -14.84 -5.71 -18.21
N PRO A 149 -16.02 -6.36 -18.17
CA PRO A 149 -16.90 -6.50 -19.33
C PRO A 149 -17.31 -5.15 -19.96
N ALA A 150 -17.31 -4.05 -19.20
CA ALA A 150 -17.63 -2.73 -19.72
C ALA A 150 -16.51 -2.15 -20.61
N THR A 151 -15.25 -2.53 -20.37
CA THR A 151 -14.10 -2.11 -21.22
C THR A 151 -14.07 -2.83 -22.56
N LEU A 152 -14.79 -3.94 -22.66
CA LEU A 152 -14.96 -4.69 -23.89
C LEU A 152 -15.99 -4.06 -24.82
N VAL A 153 -16.64 -2.95 -24.47
CA VAL A 153 -17.64 -2.30 -25.33
C VAL A 153 -17.05 -1.08 -26.02
N GLY A 154 -16.92 -1.11 -27.34
CA GLY A 154 -16.48 0.02 -28.17
C GLY A 154 -17.47 1.19 -28.15
N ASP A 155 -17.01 2.38 -28.56
CA ASP A 155 -17.83 3.60 -28.63
C ASP A 155 -19.12 3.46 -29.47
N ASP A 156 -19.14 2.48 -30.38
CA ASP A 156 -20.27 2.12 -31.24
C ASP A 156 -21.19 1.04 -30.66
N GLY A 157 -20.91 0.59 -29.43
CA GLY A 157 -21.65 -0.47 -28.73
C GLY A 157 -21.24 -1.89 -29.13
N THR A 158 -20.16 -2.06 -29.92
CA THR A 158 -19.64 -3.38 -30.25
C THR A 158 -18.96 -4.01 -29.05
N VAL A 159 -19.28 -5.27 -28.75
CA VAL A 159 -18.59 -6.03 -27.71
C VAL A 159 -17.38 -6.72 -28.35
N PHE A 160 -16.18 -6.31 -27.95
CA PHE A 160 -14.93 -7.00 -28.19
C PHE A 160 -14.87 -8.22 -27.28
N GLU A 161 -14.92 -9.42 -27.86
CA GLU A 161 -14.53 -10.61 -27.11
C GLU A 161 -13.01 -10.77 -27.25
N PRO A 162 -12.25 -10.90 -26.16
CA PRO A 162 -10.85 -11.25 -26.26
C PRO A 162 -10.73 -12.57 -27.00
N GLU A 163 -9.78 -12.65 -27.93
CA GLU A 163 -9.46 -13.90 -28.61
C GLU A 163 -9.09 -14.94 -27.54
N PRO A 164 -9.65 -16.16 -27.60
CA PRO A 164 -9.33 -17.18 -26.62
C PRO A 164 -7.84 -17.50 -26.69
N ALA A 165 -7.25 -17.83 -25.54
CA ALA A 165 -5.89 -18.35 -25.52
C ALA A 165 -5.80 -19.57 -26.44
N GLU A 166 -4.69 -19.65 -27.17
CA GLU A 166 -4.33 -20.83 -27.93
C GLU A 166 -3.99 -21.99 -26.99
N ASP A 167 -3.96 -23.20 -27.54
CA ASP A 167 -3.64 -24.40 -26.77
C ASP A 167 -2.27 -24.26 -26.08
N ALA A 168 -2.25 -24.57 -24.78
CA ALA A 168 -1.03 -24.67 -24.02
C ALA A 168 -0.12 -25.75 -24.63
N ALA A 169 1.20 -25.51 -24.61
CA ALA A 169 2.20 -26.54 -24.91
C ALA A 169 2.05 -27.72 -23.94
N TRP A 170 1.71 -27.44 -22.69
CA TRP A 170 1.32 -28.42 -21.68
C TRP A 170 0.56 -27.76 -20.53
N GLU A 171 -0.21 -28.57 -19.81
CA GLU A 171 -0.78 -28.23 -18.51
C GLU A 171 -0.53 -29.35 -17.50
N ARG A 172 -0.35 -28.97 -16.24
CA ARG A 172 -0.14 -29.87 -15.10
C ARG A 172 -0.93 -29.37 -13.90
N ARG A 173 -1.44 -30.30 -13.11
CA ARG A 173 -2.01 -30.02 -11.79
C ARG A 173 -0.98 -30.37 -10.73
N LEU A 174 -0.79 -29.46 -9.77
CA LEU A 174 0.15 -29.58 -8.67
C LEU A 174 -0.60 -29.42 -7.36
N ASP A 175 -0.23 -30.20 -6.35
CA ASP A 175 -0.79 -30.09 -5.01
C ASP A 175 -0.41 -28.72 -4.41
N ALA A 176 -1.37 -28.06 -3.78
CA ALA A 176 -1.21 -26.69 -3.28
C ALA A 176 -1.11 -26.65 -1.76
N ILE A 177 -0.06 -26.01 -1.26
CA ILE A 177 0.09 -25.62 0.14
C ILE A 177 -0.30 -24.15 0.25
N VAL A 178 -1.46 -23.87 0.82
CA VAL A 178 -1.93 -22.48 0.98
C VAL A 178 -1.32 -21.87 2.23
N VAL A 179 -0.59 -20.77 2.04
CA VAL A 179 0.03 -20.01 3.13
C VAL A 179 -0.64 -18.66 3.26
N ASP A 180 -1.09 -18.33 4.48
CA ASP A 180 -1.72 -17.04 4.79
C ASP A 180 -0.64 -15.95 4.95
N ALA A 181 -0.28 -15.33 3.83
CA ALA A 181 0.68 -14.24 3.77
C ALA A 181 0.18 -13.16 2.77
N PRO A 182 -0.94 -12.47 3.09
CA PRO A 182 -1.65 -11.59 2.15
C PRO A 182 -0.84 -10.36 1.72
N GLU A 183 0.16 -9.97 2.50
CA GLU A 183 1.06 -8.86 2.20
C GLU A 183 2.28 -9.29 1.36
N SER A 184 2.44 -10.59 1.08
CA SER A 184 3.54 -11.05 0.25
C SER A 184 3.31 -10.68 -1.20
N GLY A 185 4.33 -10.08 -1.83
CA GLY A 185 4.32 -9.75 -3.24
C GLY A 185 4.46 -10.95 -4.19
N MET A 186 4.55 -12.18 -3.67
CA MET A 186 4.73 -13.42 -4.44
C MET A 186 3.42 -14.20 -4.57
N THR A 187 3.15 -14.78 -5.74
CA THR A 187 1.92 -15.58 -5.95
C THR A 187 2.11 -17.07 -5.69
N VAL A 188 3.06 -17.70 -6.39
CA VAL A 188 3.36 -19.14 -6.26
C VAL A 188 4.86 -19.35 -6.12
N ALA A 189 5.26 -20.17 -5.15
CA ALA A 189 6.61 -20.68 -5.02
C ALA A 189 6.66 -22.17 -5.36
N LEU A 190 7.72 -22.62 -6.02
CA LEU A 190 8.00 -24.04 -6.31
C LEU A 190 9.49 -24.38 -6.15
N SER A 191 9.81 -25.63 -5.85
CA SER A 191 11.20 -26.05 -5.65
C SER A 191 11.99 -26.08 -6.97
N PRO A 192 13.33 -25.95 -6.95
CA PRO A 192 14.16 -26.16 -8.13
C PRO A 192 13.93 -27.51 -8.82
N GLU A 193 13.70 -28.57 -8.04
CA GLU A 193 13.40 -29.91 -8.52
C GLU A 193 12.06 -29.94 -9.27
N THR A 194 11.01 -29.34 -8.70
CA THR A 194 9.70 -29.21 -9.35
C THR A 194 9.80 -28.40 -10.64
N ALA A 195 10.58 -27.31 -10.63
CA ALA A 195 10.80 -26.48 -11.81
C ALA A 195 11.49 -27.28 -12.92
N ALA A 196 12.49 -28.10 -12.57
CA ALA A 196 13.18 -28.96 -13.52
C ALA A 196 12.25 -30.06 -14.09
N ASP A 197 11.41 -30.67 -13.25
CA ASP A 197 10.43 -31.68 -13.67
C ASP A 197 9.35 -31.13 -14.61
N LEU A 198 8.99 -29.85 -14.44
CA LEU A 198 8.13 -29.11 -15.34
C LEU A 198 8.85 -28.61 -16.60
N GLY A 199 10.18 -28.73 -16.67
CA GLY A 199 11.00 -28.26 -17.78
C GLY A 199 11.13 -26.73 -17.84
N LEU A 200 11.04 -26.05 -16.70
CA LEU A 200 11.18 -24.59 -16.61
C LEU A 200 12.66 -24.19 -16.67
N THR A 201 12.96 -23.20 -17.50
CA THR A 201 14.25 -22.52 -17.49
C THR A 201 14.12 -21.26 -16.66
N ALA A 202 14.73 -21.25 -15.47
CA ALA A 202 14.75 -20.10 -14.58
C ALA A 202 16.19 -19.64 -14.34
N VAL A 203 16.36 -18.32 -14.20
CA VAL A 203 17.63 -17.66 -13.91
C VAL A 203 17.55 -16.90 -12.60
N ASP A 204 18.68 -16.73 -11.93
CA ASP A 204 18.77 -15.98 -10.68
C ASP A 204 18.27 -14.54 -10.88
N ARG A 205 17.33 -14.11 -10.04
CA ARG A 205 16.70 -12.80 -10.22
C ARG A 205 16.58 -12.00 -8.94
N TYR A 206 16.28 -12.66 -7.83
CA TYR A 206 16.15 -12.02 -6.53
C TYR A 206 17.05 -12.70 -5.51
N VAL A 207 17.71 -11.89 -4.68
CA VAL A 207 18.35 -12.37 -3.45
C VAL A 207 17.55 -11.82 -2.29
N PHE A 208 16.97 -12.71 -1.49
CA PHE A 208 16.29 -12.40 -0.25
C PHE A 208 17.27 -12.52 0.90
N GLY A 209 17.10 -11.68 1.91
CA GLY A 209 17.95 -11.67 3.08
C GLY A 209 17.20 -11.28 4.34
N GLN A 210 17.57 -11.87 5.47
CA GLN A 210 17.03 -11.53 6.78
C GLN A 210 18.10 -10.96 7.71
N PHE A 211 17.78 -9.85 8.36
CA PHE A 211 18.57 -9.32 9.47
C PHE A 211 18.15 -9.97 10.80
N ALA A 212 19.10 -10.14 11.72
CA ALA A 212 18.81 -10.69 13.05
C ALA A 212 17.90 -9.78 13.89
N GLU A 213 18.01 -8.47 13.69
CA GLU A 213 17.22 -7.41 14.30
C GLU A 213 16.79 -6.43 13.22
N PRO A 214 15.71 -5.65 13.41
CA PRO A 214 15.33 -4.62 12.45
C PRO A 214 16.52 -3.70 12.12
N PRO A 215 16.89 -3.54 10.84
CA PRO A 215 18.09 -2.80 10.46
C PRO A 215 17.98 -1.33 10.84
N THR A 216 19.09 -0.73 11.27
CA THR A 216 19.16 0.71 11.50
C THR A 216 19.29 1.48 10.18
N GLN A 217 19.10 2.80 10.22
CA GLN A 217 19.35 3.64 9.03
C GLN A 217 20.79 3.47 8.52
N ASP A 218 21.77 3.33 9.40
CA ASP A 218 23.17 3.13 9.03
C ASP A 218 23.38 1.76 8.34
N ASP A 219 22.61 0.73 8.72
CA ASP A 219 22.64 -0.59 8.07
C ASP A 219 22.03 -0.53 6.67
N MET A 220 20.90 0.18 6.52
CA MET A 220 20.25 0.40 5.23
C MET A 220 21.14 1.22 4.28
N ASP A 221 21.71 2.32 4.75
CA ASP A 221 22.62 3.16 3.96
C ASP A 221 23.85 2.36 3.51
N ARG A 222 24.37 1.50 4.39
CA ARG A 222 25.46 0.57 4.07
C ARG A 222 25.05 -0.48 3.04
N LEU A 223 23.88 -1.11 3.19
CA LEU A 223 23.36 -2.07 2.21
C LEU A 223 23.23 -1.41 0.82
N TYR A 224 22.66 -0.21 0.76
CA TYR A 224 22.44 0.51 -0.49
C TYR A 224 23.76 0.88 -1.16
N ALA A 225 24.75 1.34 -0.39
CA ALA A 225 26.09 1.63 -0.91
C ALA A 225 26.82 0.37 -1.41
N LEU A 226 26.67 -0.76 -0.72
CA LEU A 226 27.26 -2.03 -1.13
C LEU A 226 26.61 -2.60 -2.39
N ALA A 227 25.28 -2.51 -2.50
CA ALA A 227 24.54 -2.93 -3.69
C ALA A 227 24.91 -2.06 -4.91
N ASP A 228 24.93 -0.73 -4.76
CA ASP A 228 25.36 0.18 -5.82
C ASP A 228 26.80 -0.13 -6.27
N GLY A 229 27.70 -0.35 -5.30
CA GLY A 229 29.09 -0.73 -5.56
C GLY A 229 29.29 -2.12 -6.18
N ALA A 230 28.30 -3.02 -6.08
CA ALA A 230 28.31 -4.34 -6.70
C ALA A 230 27.86 -4.29 -8.18
N SER A 231 27.24 -3.19 -8.61
CA SER A 231 26.80 -3.01 -10.00
C SER A 231 27.99 -2.84 -10.96
N THR A 232 27.83 -3.32 -12.19
CA THR A 232 28.83 -3.26 -13.27
C THR A 232 28.20 -2.74 -14.57
N ASP A 233 28.99 -2.67 -15.65
CA ASP A 233 28.45 -2.37 -16.98
C ASP A 233 27.60 -3.51 -17.56
N GLU A 234 27.73 -4.73 -17.02
CA GLU A 234 27.02 -5.94 -17.49
C GLU A 234 25.72 -6.19 -16.71
N TYR A 235 25.67 -5.84 -15.43
CA TYR A 235 24.49 -6.01 -14.58
C TYR A 235 24.38 -4.94 -13.50
N GLY A 236 23.15 -4.62 -13.10
CA GLY A 236 22.86 -3.73 -11.97
C GLY A 236 22.35 -4.51 -10.77
N VAL A 237 22.78 -4.12 -9.57
CA VAL A 237 22.27 -4.62 -8.30
C VAL A 237 21.55 -3.48 -7.59
N SER A 238 20.23 -3.61 -7.46
CA SER A 238 19.43 -2.74 -6.60
C SER A 238 19.10 -3.49 -5.31
N SER A 239 18.97 -2.73 -4.23
CA SER A 239 18.54 -3.28 -2.94
C SER A 239 17.48 -2.39 -2.33
N TRP A 240 16.65 -3.01 -1.51
CA TRP A 240 15.60 -2.36 -0.74
C TRP A 240 15.33 -3.22 0.49
N VAL A 241 14.85 -2.59 1.55
CA VAL A 241 14.46 -3.26 2.79
C VAL A 241 12.95 -3.12 2.97
N GLU A 242 12.26 -4.27 2.99
CA GLU A 242 10.85 -4.35 3.38
C GLU A 242 10.71 -3.90 4.83
N SER A 243 9.97 -2.82 5.05
CA SER A 243 9.78 -2.19 6.37
C SER A 243 8.37 -2.42 6.91
N GLY A 244 7.60 -3.29 6.24
CA GLY A 244 6.20 -3.52 6.52
C GLY A 244 5.33 -2.32 6.13
N PRO A 245 4.03 -2.36 6.45
CA PRO A 245 3.12 -1.25 6.18
C PRO A 245 3.64 0.02 6.84
N SER A 246 3.84 1.08 6.04
CA SER A 246 4.31 2.36 6.57
C SER A 246 3.32 2.87 7.62
N GLY A 247 3.79 3.03 8.86
CA GLY A 247 3.01 3.62 9.93
C GLY A 247 2.47 4.99 9.49
N ALA A 248 1.16 5.19 9.64
CA ALA A 248 0.51 6.41 9.20
C ALA A 248 1.01 7.65 9.98
N GLU A 249 1.70 7.46 11.10
CA GLU A 249 2.26 8.53 11.94
C GLU A 249 3.21 9.46 11.16
N SER A 250 3.98 8.90 10.23
CA SER A 250 5.00 9.60 9.43
C SER A 250 4.43 10.82 8.69
N TRP A 251 3.19 10.72 8.21
CA TRP A 251 2.47 11.81 7.53
C TRP A 251 1.32 12.39 8.37
N LEU A 252 0.66 11.59 9.21
CA LEU A 252 -0.45 12.05 10.06
C LEU A 252 0.02 13.05 11.11
N ILE A 253 1.15 12.81 11.79
CA ILE A 253 1.64 13.72 12.84
C ILE A 253 1.91 15.13 12.30
N PRO A 254 2.74 15.33 11.25
CA PRO A 254 3.00 16.67 10.72
C PRO A 254 1.71 17.33 10.18
N LEU A 255 0.81 16.56 9.57
CA LEU A 255 -0.50 17.04 9.14
C LEU A 255 -1.34 17.54 10.33
N LEU A 256 -1.45 16.76 11.40
CA LEU A 256 -2.18 17.12 12.62
C LEU A 256 -1.59 18.36 13.30
N ILE A 257 -0.26 18.49 13.32
CA ILE A 257 0.41 19.71 13.80
C ILE A 257 0.02 20.92 12.95
N GLY A 258 0.07 20.78 11.61
CA GLY A 258 -0.35 21.83 10.68
C GLY A 258 -1.80 22.27 10.91
N VAL A 259 -2.71 21.31 11.04
CA VAL A 259 -4.12 21.55 11.34
C VAL A 259 -4.28 22.24 12.70
N ALA A 260 -3.57 21.79 13.74
CA ALA A 260 -3.63 22.41 15.07
C ALA A 260 -3.20 23.87 15.04
N VAL A 261 -2.10 24.19 14.33
CA VAL A 261 -1.63 25.56 14.13
C VAL A 261 -2.67 26.41 13.42
N LEU A 262 -3.28 25.89 12.34
CA LEU A 262 -4.34 26.58 11.60
C LEU A 262 -5.56 26.87 12.48
N VAL A 263 -6.03 25.87 13.23
CA VAL A 263 -7.18 26.03 14.13
C VAL A 263 -6.90 27.08 15.20
N VAL A 264 -5.73 27.01 15.86
CA VAL A 264 -5.35 27.97 16.89
C VAL A 264 -5.25 29.38 16.30
N GLY A 265 -4.61 29.54 15.14
CA GLY A 265 -4.48 30.81 14.44
C GLY A 265 -5.83 31.43 14.06
N ALA A 266 -6.69 30.65 13.39
CA ALA A 266 -8.02 31.11 12.98
C ALA A 266 -8.89 31.47 14.20
N SER A 267 -8.86 30.64 15.25
CA SER A 267 -9.60 30.89 16.48
C SER A 267 -9.11 32.14 17.19
N ALA A 268 -7.80 32.36 17.26
CA ALA A 268 -7.23 33.56 17.87
C ALA A 268 -7.66 34.85 17.12
N VAL A 269 -7.69 34.83 15.79
CA VAL A 269 -8.16 35.96 14.97
C VAL A 269 -9.65 36.22 15.20
N ALA A 270 -10.50 35.19 15.06
CA ALA A 270 -11.95 35.33 15.20
C ALA A 270 -12.33 35.83 16.60
N LEU A 271 -11.73 35.23 17.63
CA LEU A 271 -12.02 35.58 19.01
C LEU A 271 -11.42 36.92 19.41
N GLY A 272 -10.27 37.27 18.84
CA GLY A 272 -9.67 38.59 18.94
C GLY A 272 -10.62 39.67 18.46
N LEU A 273 -11.08 39.57 17.21
CA LEU A 273 -12.05 40.50 16.61
C LEU A 273 -13.33 40.59 17.43
N ALA A 274 -13.89 39.45 17.80
CA ALA A 274 -15.14 39.41 18.55
C ALA A 274 -14.99 39.99 19.98
N ARG A 275 -13.77 40.02 20.55
CA ARG A 275 -13.46 40.72 21.81
C ARG A 275 -13.25 42.22 21.62
N PHE A 276 -12.82 42.67 20.44
CA PHE A 276 -12.74 44.09 20.11
C PHE A 276 -14.14 44.70 19.98
N GLU A 277 -15.05 44.04 19.28
CA GLU A 277 -16.44 44.48 19.09
C GLU A 277 -17.23 44.55 20.40
N ARG A 278 -16.93 43.65 21.34
CA ARG A 278 -17.64 43.54 22.62
C ARG A 278 -17.27 44.62 23.67
N ARG A 279 -16.26 45.46 23.41
CA ARG A 279 -15.81 46.47 24.40
C ARG A 279 -16.90 47.42 24.90
N PRO A 280 -17.80 47.98 24.05
CA PRO A 280 -18.88 48.85 24.51
C PRO A 280 -19.89 48.11 25.40
N ASP A 281 -20.20 46.86 25.07
CA ASP A 281 -21.12 46.02 25.84
C ASP A 281 -20.55 45.69 27.21
N ASP A 282 -19.26 45.35 27.28
CA ASP A 282 -18.58 45.08 28.54
C ASP A 282 -18.51 46.32 29.45
N ALA A 283 -18.42 47.53 28.89
CA ALA A 283 -18.50 48.79 29.64
C ALA A 283 -19.90 49.04 30.21
N THR A 284 -20.94 48.75 29.44
CA THR A 284 -22.34 48.84 29.90
C THR A 284 -22.63 47.82 30.99
N LEU A 285 -22.18 46.57 30.80
CA LEU A 285 -22.27 45.52 31.81
C LEU A 285 -21.56 45.93 33.10
N ALA A 286 -20.38 46.54 33.02
CA ALA A 286 -19.68 47.05 34.20
C ALA A 286 -20.46 48.20 34.90
N ALA A 287 -21.08 49.10 34.12
CA ALA A 287 -21.86 50.22 34.65
C ALA A 287 -23.11 49.79 35.43
N VAL A 288 -23.73 48.65 35.05
CA VAL A 288 -24.89 48.07 35.76
C VAL A 288 -24.49 47.06 36.86
N GLY A 289 -23.20 46.94 37.21
CA GLY A 289 -22.71 46.08 38.29
C GLY A 289 -22.28 44.67 37.87
N GLY A 290 -22.09 44.42 36.58
CA GLY A 290 -21.61 43.15 36.03
C GLY A 290 -20.22 42.76 36.56
N THR A 291 -20.14 41.58 37.19
CA THR A 291 -18.91 41.07 37.80
C THR A 291 -17.90 40.59 36.74
N GLY A 292 -16.62 40.52 37.11
CA GLY A 292 -15.58 39.95 36.26
C GLY A 292 -15.85 38.48 35.90
N GLY A 293 -16.48 37.73 36.80
CA GLY A 293 -16.89 36.34 36.56
C GLY A 293 -17.95 36.21 35.46
N LEU A 294 -18.94 37.11 35.43
CA LEU A 294 -19.96 37.12 34.38
C LEU A 294 -19.32 37.39 33.00
N ARG A 295 -18.43 38.38 32.89
CA ARG A 295 -17.75 38.69 31.62
C ARG A 295 -16.90 37.53 31.10
N ARG A 296 -16.23 36.79 32.00
CA ARG A 296 -15.49 35.57 31.65
C ARG A 296 -16.42 34.47 31.13
N ARG A 297 -17.56 34.22 31.78
CA ARG A 297 -18.56 33.22 31.34
C ARG A 297 -19.12 33.54 29.96
N ILE A 298 -19.37 34.81 29.65
CA ILE A 298 -19.79 35.21 28.30
C ILE A 298 -18.66 34.93 27.28
N GLY A 299 -17.40 35.19 27.65
CA GLY A 299 -16.23 34.83 26.83
C GLY A 299 -16.15 33.33 26.55
N PHE A 300 -16.37 32.48 27.56
CA PHE A 300 -16.46 31.04 27.39
C PHE A 300 -17.49 30.66 26.31
N TRP A 301 -18.74 31.13 26.45
CA TRP A 301 -19.81 30.81 25.50
C TRP A 301 -19.54 31.35 24.09
N GLN A 302 -18.97 32.55 23.98
CA GLN A 302 -18.57 33.12 22.70
C GLN A 302 -17.50 32.26 22.01
N GLY A 303 -16.50 31.81 22.77
CA GLY A 303 -15.48 30.88 22.26
C GLY A 303 -16.08 29.55 21.86
N LEU A 304 -16.96 29.00 22.69
CA LEU A 304 -17.62 27.71 22.44
C LEU A 304 -18.50 27.75 21.20
N VAL A 305 -19.26 28.82 20.99
CA VAL A 305 -20.14 28.96 19.82
C VAL A 305 -19.32 29.14 18.55
N ILE A 306 -18.34 30.06 18.55
CA ILE A 306 -17.51 30.33 17.37
C ILE A 306 -16.68 29.09 17.00
N ALA A 307 -15.94 28.54 17.95
CA ALA A 307 -15.13 27.36 17.73
C ALA A 307 -16.00 26.14 17.45
N GLY A 308 -17.12 25.96 18.15
CA GLY A 308 -18.04 24.85 17.96
C GLY A 308 -18.60 24.79 16.54
N PHE A 309 -19.09 25.90 15.99
CA PHE A 309 -19.54 25.94 14.61
C PHE A 309 -18.39 25.69 13.62
N GLY A 310 -17.22 26.29 13.85
CA GLY A 310 -16.04 26.08 13.00
C GLY A 310 -15.58 24.62 12.98
N THR A 311 -15.49 23.99 14.15
CA THR A 311 -15.08 22.58 14.29
C THR A 311 -16.13 21.64 13.72
N LEU A 312 -17.42 21.88 13.95
CA LEU A 312 -18.48 21.07 13.38
C LEU A 312 -18.49 21.14 11.84
N ALA A 313 -18.42 22.35 11.26
CA ALA A 313 -18.36 22.52 9.82
C ALA A 313 -17.09 21.87 9.23
N GLY A 314 -15.94 22.06 9.89
CA GLY A 314 -14.69 21.44 9.49
C GLY A 314 -14.72 19.91 9.54
N ALA A 315 -15.33 19.32 10.58
CA ALA A 315 -15.49 17.87 10.69
C ALA A 315 -16.44 17.31 9.63
N THR A 316 -17.58 17.97 9.38
CA THR A 316 -18.52 17.56 8.32
C THR A 316 -17.89 17.63 6.93
N ALA A 317 -17.08 18.64 6.64
CA ALA A 317 -16.36 18.71 5.37
C ALA A 317 -15.20 17.70 5.32
N GLY A 318 -14.46 17.56 6.42
CA GLY A 318 -13.28 16.71 6.54
C GLY A 318 -13.57 15.21 6.52
N ILE A 319 -14.81 14.80 6.74
CA ILE A 319 -15.20 13.38 6.64
C ILE A 319 -15.50 12.94 5.21
N LEU A 320 -15.68 13.88 4.29
CA LEU A 320 -15.99 13.58 2.89
C LEU A 320 -14.86 12.81 2.19
N PRO A 321 -13.56 13.18 2.33
CA PRO A 321 -12.49 12.42 1.68
C PRO A 321 -12.36 10.98 2.18
N PRO A 322 -12.35 10.67 3.50
CA PRO A 322 -12.36 9.27 3.97
C PRO A 322 -13.55 8.46 3.46
N ILE A 323 -14.75 9.05 3.42
CA ILE A 323 -15.93 8.39 2.84
C ILE A 323 -15.75 8.19 1.33
N GLY A 324 -15.16 9.15 0.63
CA GLY A 324 -14.83 9.04 -0.78
C GLY A 324 -13.84 7.91 -1.06
N PHE A 325 -12.78 7.80 -0.26
CA PHE A 325 -11.82 6.69 -0.34
C PHE A 325 -12.47 5.36 -0.03
N TRP A 326 -13.32 5.29 1.00
CA TRP A 326 -14.10 4.10 1.28
C TRP A 326 -14.97 3.69 0.07
N LEU A 327 -15.77 4.61 -0.47
CA LEU A 327 -16.59 4.36 -1.67
C LEU A 327 -15.75 3.89 -2.86
N GLN A 328 -14.58 4.50 -3.07
CA GLN A 328 -13.65 4.11 -4.12
C GLN A 328 -13.05 2.72 -3.87
N SER A 329 -12.80 2.35 -2.61
CA SER A 329 -12.27 1.04 -2.27
C SER A 329 -13.27 -0.09 -2.42
N GLN A 330 -14.57 0.20 -2.31
CA GLN A 330 -15.61 -0.81 -2.59
C GLN A 330 -15.57 -1.31 -4.04
N THR A 331 -14.95 -0.53 -4.94
CA THR A 331 -14.71 -0.87 -6.33
C THR A 331 -13.22 -1.07 -6.62
N ALA A 332 -12.35 -1.13 -5.59
CA ALA A 332 -10.93 -1.39 -5.75
C ALA A 332 -10.66 -2.83 -5.31
N GLY A 333 -10.31 -3.72 -6.24
CA GLY A 333 -10.10 -5.16 -6.00
C GLY A 333 -8.94 -5.52 -5.06
N GLN A 334 -8.35 -4.54 -4.37
CA GLN A 334 -7.34 -4.69 -3.31
C GLN A 334 -7.97 -5.03 -1.94
N GLY A 335 -9.29 -5.25 -1.92
CA GLY A 335 -10.07 -5.49 -0.71
C GLY A 335 -10.80 -4.23 -0.25
N PRO A 336 -12.11 -4.32 0.08
CA PRO A 336 -12.87 -3.16 0.52
C PRO A 336 -12.32 -2.65 1.86
N MET A 337 -12.06 -1.35 1.98
CA MET A 337 -11.76 -0.75 3.28
C MET A 337 -13.01 -0.83 4.17
N ASP A 338 -12.83 -1.02 5.48
CA ASP A 338 -13.95 -0.95 6.40
C ASP A 338 -14.20 0.51 6.81
N LEU A 339 -15.46 0.93 6.82
CA LEU A 339 -15.87 2.19 7.44
C LEU A 339 -15.45 2.23 8.92
N ALA A 340 -15.38 1.07 9.58
CA ALA A 340 -14.96 0.94 10.96
C ALA A 340 -13.49 1.35 11.19
N ASP A 341 -12.64 1.30 10.16
CA ASP A 341 -11.23 1.69 10.25
C ASP A 341 -11.04 3.20 10.39
N ILE A 342 -12.06 3.98 9.98
CA ILE A 342 -12.09 5.42 10.26
C ILE A 342 -12.14 5.61 11.79
N PRO A 343 -11.24 6.41 12.39
CA PRO A 343 -11.17 6.56 13.84
C PRO A 343 -12.29 7.48 14.36
N TRP A 344 -13.54 7.01 14.31
CA TRP A 344 -14.75 7.75 14.68
C TRP A 344 -14.67 8.35 16.08
N TRP A 345 -14.09 7.60 17.02
CA TRP A 345 -13.91 8.04 18.39
C TRP A 345 -12.95 9.25 18.48
N LEU A 346 -11.87 9.27 17.69
CA LEU A 346 -10.90 10.36 17.65
C LEU A 346 -11.54 11.61 17.04
N LEU A 347 -12.28 11.45 15.93
CA LEU A 347 -13.03 12.54 15.30
C LEU A 347 -14.07 13.13 16.26
N GLY A 348 -14.88 12.29 16.91
CA GLY A 348 -15.86 12.72 17.91
C GLY A 348 -15.21 13.42 19.10
N THR A 349 -14.06 12.92 19.55
CA THR A 349 -13.27 13.55 20.63
C THR A 349 -12.78 14.92 20.20
N LEU A 350 -12.22 15.08 19.00
CA LEU A 350 -11.74 16.38 18.50
C LEU A 350 -12.88 17.38 18.34
N VAL A 351 -14.05 16.95 17.84
CA VAL A 351 -15.24 17.80 17.69
C VAL A 351 -15.70 18.40 19.01
N ILE A 352 -15.51 17.69 20.13
CA ILE A 352 -15.92 18.15 21.47
C ILE A 352 -14.77 18.85 22.20
N ALA A 353 -13.58 18.25 22.21
CA ALA A 353 -12.44 18.72 22.98
C ALA A 353 -11.89 20.05 22.46
N LEU A 354 -11.90 20.27 21.14
CA LEU A 354 -11.31 21.46 20.54
C LEU A 354 -12.11 22.73 20.86
N PRO A 355 -13.45 22.77 20.69
CA PRO A 355 -14.25 23.92 21.11
C PRO A 355 -14.19 24.17 22.62
N LEU A 356 -14.19 23.11 23.44
CA LEU A 356 -14.09 23.24 24.90
C LEU A 356 -12.73 23.79 25.33
N GLY A 357 -11.64 23.33 24.71
CA GLY A 357 -10.29 23.84 24.93
C GLY A 357 -10.19 25.32 24.59
N ILE A 358 -10.68 25.73 23.41
CA ILE A 358 -10.69 27.13 22.98
C ILE A 358 -11.55 27.99 23.93
N ALA A 359 -12.75 27.50 24.28
CA ALA A 359 -13.64 28.19 25.21
C ALA A 359 -13.02 28.36 26.60
N ALA A 360 -12.34 27.32 27.11
CA ALA A 360 -11.62 27.36 28.38
C ALA A 360 -10.47 28.37 28.34
N VAL A 361 -9.66 28.36 27.28
CA VAL A 361 -8.59 29.35 27.07
C VAL A 361 -9.17 30.77 27.06
N ASN A 362 -10.26 31.01 26.33
CA ASN A 362 -10.87 32.34 26.28
C ASN A 362 -11.45 32.78 27.63
N TRP A 363 -11.97 31.84 28.41
CA TRP A 363 -12.45 32.07 29.77
C TRP A 363 -11.32 32.45 30.75
N LEU A 364 -10.16 31.80 30.61
CA LEU A 364 -8.94 32.07 31.38
C LEU A 364 -8.36 33.46 31.11
N VAL A 365 -8.41 33.94 29.85
CA VAL A 365 -7.86 35.24 29.46
C VAL A 365 -8.66 36.40 30.08
N PRO A 366 -8.09 37.19 31.03
CA PRO A 366 -8.84 38.18 31.80
C PRO A 366 -9.46 39.29 30.94
N PRO A 367 -10.73 39.69 31.17
CA PRO A 367 -11.33 40.87 30.53
C PRO A 367 -10.48 42.11 30.80
N ARG A 368 -10.25 42.96 29.78
CA ARG A 368 -9.57 44.25 29.99
C ARG A 368 -10.42 45.15 30.88
N THR A 369 -9.79 46.00 31.69
CA THR A 369 -10.50 46.96 32.54
C THR A 369 -11.34 47.91 31.66
N PRO A 370 -12.63 48.11 31.97
CA PRO A 370 -13.48 49.01 31.20
C PRO A 370 -12.93 50.44 31.25
N ALA A 371 -12.77 51.07 30.09
CA ALA A 371 -12.45 52.49 30.03
C ALA A 371 -13.73 53.29 30.36
N LEU A 372 -13.82 53.79 31.59
CA LEU A 372 -14.92 54.66 31.99
C LEU A 372 -14.65 56.08 31.49
N THR A 373 -15.32 56.50 30.41
CA THR A 373 -15.24 57.88 29.94
C THR A 373 -15.91 58.80 30.95
N ARG A 374 -15.13 59.60 31.70
CA ARG A 374 -15.70 60.68 32.52
C ARG A 374 -16.35 61.70 31.60
N ARG A 375 -17.66 61.90 31.76
CA ARG A 375 -18.37 63.03 31.15
C ARG A 375 -17.97 64.28 31.93
N ASN A 376 -17.01 65.05 31.41
CA ASN A 376 -16.74 66.39 31.95
C ASN A 376 -17.99 67.22 31.67
N VAL A 377 -18.69 67.60 32.74
CA VAL A 377 -19.83 68.50 32.66
C VAL A 377 -19.28 69.86 32.20
N ILE A 378 -19.75 70.34 31.05
CA ILE A 378 -19.45 71.69 30.58
C ILE A 378 -20.22 72.62 31.52
N ALA A 379 -19.48 73.43 32.28
CA ALA A 379 -20.00 74.42 33.21
C ALA A 379 -20.54 75.66 32.47
#